data_AF-A0A3Q8VYH2-F1
#
_entry.id   AF-A0A3Q8VYH2-F1
#
_cell.length_a   1.000
_cell.length_b   1.000
_cell.length_c   1.000
_cell.angle_alpha   90.00
_cell.angle_beta   90.00
_cell.angle_gamma   90.00
#
_symmetry.space_group_name_H-M   'P 1'
#
loop_
_entity.id
_entity.type
_entity.pdbx_description
1 polymer ?
#
loop_
_entity_poly.entity_id
_entity_poly.type
_entity_poly.pdbx_seq_one_letter_code
_entity_poly.pdbx_strand_id
1 'polypeptide(L)'
;MNDPCVSPNLSPSADEPAPRPAVEPCPERGDSVDAMLRQWAERRPGVDVSSSEVLARLEQDGWIVRTASPDDRRRSLVSLTARGREEFDRRLEDHLAVERELLSVLDSRERLVVVGALRKLLLVLEASE
;
A
#
# COMPACT_ATOMS: atom_id res chain seq x y z
N MET A 1 -14.30 36.71 38.93
CA MET A 1 -13.12 35.84 38.81
C MET A 1 -13.40 34.81 37.73
N ASN A 2 -13.30 35.23 36.48
CA ASN A 2 -13.17 34.37 35.30
C ASN A 2 -12.72 35.30 34.18
N ASP A 3 -11.47 35.16 33.74
CA ASP A 3 -10.87 35.98 32.69
C ASP A 3 -11.37 35.51 31.31
N PRO A 4 -11.75 36.43 30.41
CA PRO A 4 -12.09 36.13 29.03
C PRO A 4 -10.84 36.15 28.14
N CYS A 5 -10.93 35.53 26.96
CA CYS A 5 -9.96 35.57 25.86
C CYS A 5 -8.75 34.63 25.95
N VAL A 6 -8.93 33.39 25.49
CA VAL A 6 -7.87 32.66 24.78
C VAL A 6 -8.44 32.23 23.43
N SER A 7 -8.07 32.96 22.39
CA SER A 7 -8.14 32.45 21.02
C SER A 7 -6.89 31.61 20.77
N PRO A 8 -6.98 30.38 20.25
CA PRO A 8 -5.81 29.74 19.69
C PRO A 8 -5.57 30.35 18.30
N ASN A 9 -4.56 31.20 18.20
CA ASN A 9 -4.05 31.67 16.92
C ASN A 9 -3.32 30.50 16.24
N LEU A 10 -3.93 29.90 15.22
CA LEU A 10 -3.30 28.91 14.33
C LEU A 10 -2.72 29.64 13.12
N SER A 11 -1.61 30.34 13.33
CA SER A 11 -0.71 30.67 12.21
C SER A 11 0.19 29.45 11.96
N PRO A 12 0.41 29.05 10.69
CA PRO A 12 1.32 27.96 10.38
C PRO A 12 2.75 28.38 10.76
N SER A 13 3.39 27.59 11.62
CA SER A 13 4.81 27.74 11.94
C SER A 13 5.64 27.45 10.70
N ALA A 14 6.73 28.20 10.50
CA ALA A 14 7.68 28.04 9.38
C ALA A 14 8.53 26.75 9.46
N ASP A 15 8.09 25.77 10.24
CA ASP A 15 8.73 24.46 10.47
C ASP A 15 7.84 23.33 9.90
N GLU A 16 7.01 23.66 8.92
CA GLU A 16 6.15 22.71 8.23
C GLU A 16 7.06 21.82 7.35
N PRO A 17 7.12 20.49 7.60
CA PRO A 17 7.96 19.62 6.80
C PRO A 17 7.52 19.67 5.35
N ALA A 18 8.50 19.62 4.44
CA ALA A 18 8.25 19.65 3.00
C ALA A 18 7.13 18.66 2.66
N PRO A 19 6.19 19.04 1.76
CA PRO A 19 5.10 18.17 1.38
C PRO A 19 5.68 16.82 0.96
N ARG A 20 5.16 15.74 1.56
CA ARG A 20 5.55 14.37 1.22
C ARG A 20 5.56 14.24 -0.30
N PRO A 21 6.61 13.65 -0.91
CA PRO A 21 6.52 13.33 -2.33
C PRO A 21 5.26 12.50 -2.48
N ALA A 22 4.34 12.99 -3.32
CA ALA A 22 3.18 12.22 -3.69
C ALA A 22 3.70 10.85 -4.13
N VAL A 23 3.08 9.77 -3.66
CA VAL A 23 3.26 8.47 -4.31
C VAL A 23 2.88 8.72 -5.75
N GLU A 24 3.87 8.87 -6.63
CA GLU A 24 3.59 9.12 -8.04
C GLU A 24 2.72 7.94 -8.48
N PRO A 25 1.47 8.19 -8.92
CA PRO A 25 0.66 7.12 -9.43
C PRO A 25 1.43 6.46 -10.57
N CYS A 26 1.56 5.14 -10.52
CA CYS A 26 2.19 4.37 -11.59
C CYS A 26 1.53 4.84 -12.90
N PRO A 27 2.31 5.27 -13.90
CA PRO A 27 1.78 6.03 -15.03
C PRO A 27 0.62 5.28 -15.66
N GLU A 28 -0.55 5.95 -15.68
CA GLU A 28 -1.79 5.48 -16.31
C GLU A 28 -1.54 5.24 -17.80
N ARG A 29 -1.02 4.04 -18.11
CA ARG A 29 -1.03 3.50 -19.45
C ARG A 29 -2.32 2.73 -19.55
N GLY A 30 -3.23 3.19 -20.40
CA GLY A 30 -4.27 2.33 -20.94
C GLY A 30 -3.59 1.14 -21.61
N ASP A 31 -3.41 0.06 -20.87
CA ASP A 31 -2.57 -1.06 -21.25
C ASP A 31 -3.42 -2.26 -21.67
N SER A 32 -2.78 -3.33 -22.13
CA SER A 32 -3.48 -4.55 -22.55
C SER A 32 -4.28 -5.20 -21.42
N VAL A 33 -3.93 -4.94 -20.16
CA VAL A 33 -4.65 -5.47 -19.00
C VAL A 33 -6.02 -4.81 -18.92
N ASP A 34 -6.14 -3.50 -19.15
CA ASP A 34 -7.44 -2.82 -19.16
C ASP A 34 -8.40 -3.34 -20.24
N ALA A 35 -7.86 -3.67 -21.42
CA ALA A 35 -8.63 -4.29 -22.49
C ALA A 35 -9.10 -5.70 -22.10
N MET A 36 -8.23 -6.47 -21.46
CA MET A 36 -8.56 -7.79 -20.92
C MET A 36 -9.67 -7.67 -19.86
N LEU A 37 -9.53 -6.79 -18.86
CA LEU A 37 -10.50 -6.63 -17.77
C LEU A 37 -11.90 -6.25 -18.28
N ARG A 38 -11.99 -5.33 -19.25
CA ARG A 38 -13.26 -4.99 -19.91
C ARG A 38 -13.91 -6.22 -20.56
N GLN A 39 -13.12 -7.04 -21.25
CA GLN A 39 -13.61 -8.28 -21.86
C GLN A 39 -14.10 -9.30 -20.82
N TRP A 40 -13.45 -9.39 -19.66
CA TRP A 40 -13.89 -10.28 -18.57
C TRP A 40 -15.19 -9.78 -17.93
N ALA A 41 -15.32 -8.47 -17.70
CA ALA A 41 -16.52 -7.87 -17.13
C ALA A 41 -17.77 -8.11 -18.00
N GLU A 42 -17.63 -8.03 -19.32
CA GLU A 42 -18.72 -8.31 -20.27
C GLU A 42 -19.17 -9.78 -20.22
N ARG A 43 -18.22 -10.72 -20.11
CA ARG A 43 -18.52 -12.16 -20.16
C ARG A 43 -18.91 -12.77 -18.83
N ARG A 44 -18.43 -12.20 -17.72
CA ARG A 44 -18.64 -12.71 -16.36
C ARG A 44 -18.90 -11.58 -15.36
N PRO A 45 -20.09 -10.96 -15.42
CA PRO A 45 -20.48 -9.97 -14.43
C PRO A 45 -20.50 -10.61 -13.03
N GLY A 46 -19.83 -9.96 -12.07
CA GLY A 46 -19.79 -10.38 -10.65
C GLY A 46 -18.54 -11.16 -10.20
N VAL A 47 -17.60 -11.46 -11.11
CA VAL A 47 -16.30 -12.01 -10.71
C VAL A 47 -15.36 -10.87 -10.31
N ASP A 48 -14.80 -10.94 -9.10
CA ASP A 48 -13.72 -10.02 -8.71
C ASP A 48 -12.42 -10.40 -9.43
N VAL A 49 -11.88 -9.43 -10.17
CA VAL A 49 -10.65 -9.56 -10.96
C VAL A 49 -9.52 -8.68 -10.43
N SER A 50 -9.72 -7.97 -9.32
CA SER A 50 -8.75 -7.03 -8.72
C SER A 50 -7.36 -7.65 -8.53
N SER A 51 -7.31 -8.87 -7.99
CA SER A 51 -6.05 -9.60 -7.80
C SER A 51 -5.39 -10.00 -9.12
N SER A 52 -6.18 -10.32 -10.15
CA SER A 52 -5.65 -10.68 -11.46
C SER A 52 -5.12 -9.47 -12.22
N GLU A 53 -5.75 -8.31 -12.05
CA GLU A 53 -5.28 -7.03 -12.58
C GLU A 53 -3.89 -6.67 -12.04
N VAL A 54 -3.73 -6.70 -10.70
CA VAL A 54 -2.45 -6.39 -10.05
C VAL A 54 -1.35 -7.33 -10.53
N LEU A 55 -1.61 -8.65 -10.52
CA LEU A 55 -0.62 -9.62 -10.97
C LEU A 55 -0.29 -9.45 -12.46
N ALA A 56 -1.27 -9.18 -13.32
CA ALA A 56 -1.03 -9.00 -14.75
C ALA A 56 -0.13 -7.80 -15.03
N ARG A 57 -0.34 -6.66 -14.34
CA ARG A 57 0.51 -5.48 -14.49
C ARG A 57 1.93 -5.71 -13.96
N LEU A 58 2.08 -6.34 -12.80
CA LEU A 58 3.40 -6.69 -12.25
C LEU A 58 4.18 -7.65 -13.17
N GLU A 59 3.49 -8.56 -13.85
CA GLU A 59 4.09 -9.46 -14.84
C GLU A 59 4.47 -8.72 -16.12
N GLN A 60 3.60 -7.82 -16.61
CA GLN A 60 3.86 -6.97 -17.78
C GLN A 60 5.06 -6.04 -17.59
N ASP A 61 5.25 -5.50 -16.38
CA ASP A 61 6.40 -4.67 -16.00
C ASP A 61 7.69 -5.49 -15.75
N GLY A 62 7.59 -6.82 -15.84
CA GLY A 62 8.69 -7.76 -15.66
C GLY A 62 9.18 -7.89 -14.22
N TRP A 63 8.35 -7.53 -13.24
CA TRP A 63 8.71 -7.61 -11.81
C TRP A 63 8.40 -8.98 -11.21
N ILE A 64 7.40 -9.69 -11.75
CA ILE A 64 7.11 -11.07 -11.38
C ILE A 64 7.17 -12.01 -12.58
N VAL A 65 7.25 -13.30 -12.29
CA VAL A 65 7.03 -14.39 -13.23
C VAL A 65 6.05 -15.39 -12.64
N ARG A 66 5.20 -15.95 -13.49
CA ARG A 66 4.25 -17.00 -13.12
C ARG A 66 4.68 -18.33 -13.72
N THR A 67 4.75 -19.34 -12.86
CA THR A 67 5.03 -20.73 -13.29
C THR A 67 3.90 -21.64 -12.82
N ALA A 68 3.61 -22.70 -13.57
CA ALA A 68 2.64 -23.70 -13.13
C ALA A 68 3.19 -24.41 -11.89
N SER A 69 2.34 -24.64 -10.89
CA SER A 69 2.74 -25.48 -9.76
C SER A 69 3.00 -26.91 -10.23
N PRO A 70 4.07 -27.56 -9.76
CA PRO A 70 4.35 -28.96 -10.08
C PRO A 70 3.29 -29.92 -9.53
N ASP A 71 2.59 -29.52 -8.45
CA ASP A 71 1.65 -30.38 -7.70
C ASP A 71 0.20 -30.25 -8.18
N ASP A 72 -0.20 -29.09 -8.71
CA ASP A 72 -1.54 -28.85 -9.26
C ASP A 72 -1.48 -27.79 -10.37
N ARG A 73 -1.82 -28.19 -11.61
CA ARG A 73 -1.82 -27.29 -12.77
C ARG A 73 -2.86 -26.16 -12.70
N ARG A 74 -3.82 -26.24 -11.77
CA ARG A 74 -4.75 -25.13 -11.49
C ARG A 74 -4.11 -24.04 -10.64
N ARG A 75 -2.94 -24.28 -10.05
CA ARG A 75 -2.20 -23.31 -9.24
C ARG A 75 -1.06 -22.73 -10.05
N SER A 76 -0.89 -21.42 -9.90
CA SER A 76 0.25 -20.69 -10.43
C SER A 76 1.12 -20.25 -9.25
N LEU A 77 2.41 -20.58 -9.30
CA LEU A 77 3.41 -20.02 -8.41
C LEU A 77 3.84 -18.66 -8.96
N VAL A 78 3.75 -17.64 -8.13
CA VAL A 78 4.21 -16.27 -8.43
C VAL A 78 5.55 -16.06 -7.75
N SER A 79 6.53 -15.53 -8.46
CA SER A 79 7.85 -15.23 -7.90
C SER A 79 8.38 -13.93 -8.45
N LEU A 80 9.13 -13.17 -7.63
CA LEU A 80 9.82 -11.98 -8.10
C LEU A 80 10.91 -12.37 -9.11
N THR A 81 11.10 -11.54 -10.13
CA THR A 81 12.27 -11.58 -11.00
C THR A 81 13.47 -10.95 -10.29
N ALA A 82 14.67 -10.99 -10.88
CA ALA A 82 15.82 -10.27 -10.35
C ALA A 82 15.56 -8.75 -10.31
N ARG A 83 15.07 -8.18 -11.42
CA ARG A 83 14.61 -6.79 -11.52
C ARG A 83 13.54 -6.48 -10.47
N GLY A 84 12.55 -7.36 -10.31
CA GLY A 84 11.49 -7.17 -9.32
C GLY A 84 12.01 -7.12 -7.88
N ARG A 85 12.99 -7.95 -7.53
CA ARG A 85 13.67 -7.88 -6.22
C ARG A 85 14.42 -6.56 -6.04
N GLU A 86 15.26 -6.17 -6.99
CA GLU A 86 16.02 -4.91 -6.92
C GLU A 86 15.12 -3.68 -6.77
N GLU A 87 14.03 -3.63 -7.54
CA GLU A 87 13.05 -2.54 -7.49
C GLU A 87 12.26 -2.53 -6.18
N PHE A 88 11.94 -3.71 -5.64
CA PHE A 88 11.26 -3.86 -4.35
C PHE A 88 12.17 -3.42 -3.21
N ASP A 89 13.41 -3.92 -3.16
CA ASP A 89 14.38 -3.61 -2.10
C ASP A 89 14.65 -2.10 -2.04
N ARG A 90 14.87 -1.47 -3.20
CA ARG A 90 15.06 -0.01 -3.27
C ARG A 90 13.87 0.77 -2.71
N ARG A 91 12.64 0.43 -3.12
CA ARG A 91 11.43 1.12 -2.66
C ARG A 91 11.10 0.84 -1.20
N LEU A 92 11.42 -0.36 -0.72
CA LEU A 92 11.20 -0.76 0.67
C LEU A 92 12.05 0.09 1.61
N GLU A 93 13.32 0.34 1.25
CA GLU A 93 14.20 1.20 2.06
C GLU A 93 13.66 2.63 2.18
N ASP A 94 13.21 3.23 1.07
CA ASP A 94 12.59 4.55 1.06
C ASP A 94 11.32 4.58 1.92
N HIS A 95 10.47 3.56 1.81
CA HIS A 95 9.24 3.45 2.59
C HIS A 95 9.52 3.35 4.10
N LEU A 96 10.46 2.47 4.49
CA LEU A 96 10.85 2.30 5.89
C LEU A 96 11.54 3.54 6.46
N ALA A 97 12.18 4.37 5.64
CA ALA A 97 12.72 5.66 6.10
C ALA A 97 11.59 6.60 6.53
N VAL A 98 10.55 6.75 5.71
CA VAL A 98 9.38 7.58 6.02
C VAL A 98 8.65 7.06 7.26
N GLU A 99 8.44 5.75 7.38
CA GLU A 99 7.80 5.17 8.56
C GLU A 99 8.60 5.41 9.84
N ARG A 100 9.94 5.29 9.78
CA ARG A 100 10.81 5.56 10.93
C ARG A 100 10.75 7.00 11.38
N GLU A 101 10.71 7.94 10.43
CA GLU A 101 10.56 9.36 10.70
C GLU A 101 9.20 9.65 11.34
N LEU A 102 8.11 9.13 10.77
CA LEU A 102 6.76 9.31 11.29
C LEU A 102 6.63 8.77 12.73
N LEU A 103 7.25 7.63 13.02
CA LEU A 103 7.23 7.00 14.34
C LEU A 103 8.30 7.53 15.30
N SER A 104 9.15 8.47 14.86
CA SER A 104 10.25 9.00 15.67
C SER A 104 9.75 9.80 16.89
N VAL A 105 8.53 10.33 16.83
CA VAL A 105 7.89 11.08 17.91
C VAL A 105 7.46 10.21 19.10
N LEU A 106 7.42 8.89 18.92
CA LEU A 106 6.97 7.94 19.94
C LEU A 106 8.14 7.20 20.56
N ASP A 107 8.24 7.25 21.89
CA ASP A 107 9.19 6.45 22.64
C ASP A 107 8.80 4.94 22.67
N SER A 108 9.67 4.11 23.24
CA SER A 108 9.45 2.65 23.26
C SER A 108 8.19 2.24 24.03
N ARG A 109 7.80 2.98 25.06
CA ARG A 109 6.60 2.70 25.86
C ARG A 109 5.35 3.14 25.11
N GLU A 110 5.37 4.32 24.50
CA GLU A 110 4.27 4.85 23.71
C GLU A 110 3.96 3.98 22.50
N ARG A 111 5.00 3.48 21.81
CA ARG A 111 4.84 2.50 20.72
C ARG A 111 4.09 1.25 21.16
N LEU A 112 4.37 0.71 22.35
CA LEU A 112 3.65 -0.45 22.87
C LEU A 112 2.16 -0.16 23.13
N VAL A 113 1.83 1.05 23.58
CA VAL A 113 0.44 1.49 23.77
C VAL A 113 -0.28 1.57 22.43
N VAL A 114 0.33 2.19 21.42
CA VAL A 114 -0.24 2.32 20.07
C VAL A 114 -0.45 0.95 19.43
N VAL A 115 0.55 0.06 19.49
CA VAL A 115 0.42 -1.32 18.99
C VAL A 115 -0.75 -2.04 19.67
N GLY A 116 -0.93 -1.87 20.98
CA GLY A 116 -2.06 -2.44 21.71
C GLY A 116 -3.41 -1.91 21.23
N ALA A 117 -3.52 -0.60 20.98
CA ALA A 117 -4.75 0.01 20.47
C ALA A 117 -5.06 -0.44 19.03
N LEU A 118 -4.06 -0.42 18.13
CA LEU A 118 -4.20 -0.87 16.74
C LEU A 118 -4.61 -2.34 16.65
N ARG A 119 -4.06 -3.22 17.50
CA ARG A 119 -4.49 -4.64 17.56
C ARG A 119 -5.97 -4.80 17.89
N LYS A 120 -6.49 -3.99 18.82
CA LYS A 120 -7.93 -4.03 19.17
C LYS A 120 -8.80 -3.59 18.00
N LEU A 121 -8.38 -2.55 17.26
CA LEU A 121 -9.09 -2.10 16.07
C LEU A 121 -9.06 -3.15 14.96
N LEU A 122 -7.89 -3.76 14.72
CA LEU A 122 -7.73 -4.81 13.71
C LEU A 122 -8.69 -5.99 13.96
N LEU A 123 -8.81 -6.44 15.21
CA LEU A 123 -9.73 -7.53 15.58
C LEU A 123 -11.20 -7.23 15.23
N VAL A 124 -11.62 -5.96 15.30
CA VAL A 124 -13.00 -5.57 14.93
C VAL A 124 -13.17 -5.53 13.42
N LEU A 125 -12.16 -5.05 12.69
CA LEU A 125 -12.19 -4.97 11.24
C LEU A 125 -12.19 -6.36 10.59
N GLU A 126 -11.31 -7.26 11.05
CA GLU A 126 -11.24 -8.64 10.53
C GLU A 126 -12.47 -9.48 10.90
N ALA A 127 -13.11 -9.20 12.04
CA ALA A 127 -14.36 -9.89 12.41
C ALA A 127 -15.58 -9.42 11.60
N SER A 128 -15.44 -8.36 10.80
CA SER A 128 -16.50 -7.79 9.97
C SER A 128 -16.44 -8.25 8.50
N GLU A 129 -15.49 -9.13 8.17
CA GLU A 129 -15.40 -9.85 6.88
C GLU A 129 -16.14 -11.20 6.93
#